data_AF-A0A8C7BRM7-F1
#
_entry.id   AF-A0A8C7BRM7-F1
#
_cell.length_a   1.000
_cell.length_b   1.000
_cell.length_c   1.000
_cell.angle_alpha   90.00
_cell.angle_beta   90.00
_cell.angle_gamma   90.00
#
_symmetry.space_group_name_H-M   'P 1'
#
loop_
_entity.id
_entity.type
_entity.pdbx_description
1 polymer ?
#
loop_
_entity_poly.entity_id
_entity_poly.type
_entity_poly.pdbx_seq_one_letter_code
_entity_poly.pdbx_strand_id
1 'polypeptide(L)'
;MGDPILPFLAAVWLCQLAFCTDPLTTVREQCEQLEKCVKARERLEMCDQRVSSRSQTEEDCTEELFDFLHARDHCVAHKLFNSLK
;
A
#
# COMPACT_ATOMS: atom_id res chain seq x y z
N MET A 1 35.37 -5.55 6.90
CA MET A 1 34.60 -6.81 7.00
C MET A 1 33.38 -6.53 7.86
N GLY A 2 32.20 -6.55 7.24
CA GLY A 2 30.89 -6.42 7.90
C GLY A 2 30.32 -5.00 7.86
N ASP A 3 29.38 -4.73 6.97
CA ASP A 3 28.58 -3.51 7.01
C ASP A 3 27.73 -3.51 8.29
N PRO A 4 27.84 -2.52 9.19
CA PRO A 4 27.14 -2.50 10.48
C PRO A 4 25.61 -2.41 10.36
N ILE A 5 25.11 -2.22 9.15
CA ILE A 5 23.68 -2.13 8.79
C ILE A 5 23.06 -3.53 8.62
N LEU A 6 23.86 -4.53 8.27
CA LEU A 6 23.41 -5.91 8.02
C LEU A 6 22.66 -6.55 9.21
N PRO A 7 23.07 -6.40 10.48
CA PRO A 7 22.29 -6.90 11.63
C PRO A 7 20.95 -6.18 11.83
N PHE A 8 20.85 -4.88 11.50
CA PHE A 8 19.60 -4.14 11.53
C PHE A 8 18.64 -4.60 10.43
N LEU A 9 19.14 -4.76 9.20
CA LEU A 9 18.36 -5.29 8.09
C LEU A 9 17.91 -6.72 8.34
N ALA A 10 18.77 -7.57 8.94
CA ALA A 10 18.41 -8.91 9.36
C ALA A 10 17.30 -8.90 10.43
N ALA A 11 17.35 -8.01 11.41
CA ALA A 11 16.31 -7.87 12.43
C ALA A 11 14.97 -7.40 11.84
N VAL A 12 14.98 -6.43 10.92
CA VAL A 12 13.77 -5.99 10.19
C VAL A 12 13.20 -7.13 9.35
N TRP A 13 14.07 -7.86 8.64
CA TRP A 13 13.68 -9.02 7.83
C TRP A 13 13.11 -10.17 8.68
N LEU A 14 13.71 -10.45 9.86
CA LEU A 14 13.20 -11.43 10.83
C LEU A 14 11.85 -10.99 11.44
N CYS A 15 11.69 -9.70 11.73
CA CYS A 15 10.44 -9.16 12.26
C CYS A 15 9.28 -9.32 11.27
N GLN A 16 9.56 -9.08 9.99
CA GLN A 16 8.60 -9.24 8.89
C GLN A 16 8.24 -10.72 8.61
N LEU A 17 9.06 -11.67 9.09
CA LEU A 17 8.86 -13.10 8.84
C LEU A 17 8.10 -13.86 9.94
N ALA A 18 8.01 -13.41 11.19
CA ALA A 18 7.45 -14.29 12.24
C ALA A 18 6.79 -13.69 13.50
N PHE A 19 6.99 -12.43 13.90
CA PHE A 19 6.59 -12.02 15.26
C PHE A 19 5.66 -10.80 15.35
N CYS A 20 5.57 -9.97 14.31
CA CYS A 20 4.70 -8.78 14.31
C CYS A 20 3.98 -8.64 12.96
N THR A 21 3.17 -9.62 12.58
CA THR A 21 2.29 -9.45 11.42
C THR A 21 1.23 -8.41 11.78
N ASP A 22 1.35 -7.22 11.19
CA ASP A 22 0.36 -6.16 11.36
C ASP A 22 -0.97 -6.61 10.73
N PRO A 23 -2.06 -6.76 11.51
CA PRO A 23 -3.36 -7.14 10.97
C PRO A 23 -3.86 -6.16 9.89
N LEU A 24 -3.36 -4.92 9.90
CA LEU A 24 -3.66 -3.93 8.86
C LEU A 24 -3.20 -4.35 7.47
N THR A 25 -2.00 -4.93 7.35
CA THR A 25 -1.47 -5.32 6.02
C THR A 25 -2.29 -6.46 5.43
N THR A 26 -2.65 -7.45 6.26
CA THR A 26 -3.50 -8.56 5.85
C THR A 26 -4.90 -8.08 5.41
N VAL A 27 -5.51 -7.17 6.17
CA VAL A 27 -6.84 -6.63 5.82
C VAL A 27 -6.77 -5.77 4.56
N ARG A 28 -5.70 -4.99 4.36
CA ARG A 28 -5.49 -4.21 3.13
C ARG A 28 -5.40 -5.11 1.90
N GLU A 29 -4.59 -6.16 1.93
CA GLU A 29 -4.46 -7.11 0.82
C GLU A 29 -5.81 -7.75 0.47
N GLN A 30 -6.63 -8.10 1.48
CA GLN A 30 -7.98 -8.63 1.25
C GLN A 30 -8.92 -7.59 0.63
N CYS A 31 -8.84 -6.33 1.05
CA CYS A 31 -9.69 -5.25 0.56
C CYS A 31 -9.26 -4.74 -0.83
N GLU A 32 -8.00 -4.89 -1.20
CA GLU A 32 -7.48 -4.51 -2.52
C GLU A 32 -7.97 -5.42 -3.65
N GLN A 33 -8.42 -6.64 -3.33
CA GLN A 33 -9.02 -7.57 -4.29
C GLN A 33 -10.45 -7.18 -4.72
N LEU A 34 -11.07 -6.20 -4.06
CA LEU A 34 -12.39 -5.71 -4.43
C LEU A 34 -12.34 -5.02 -5.81
N GLU A 35 -13.35 -5.27 -6.64
CA GLU A 35 -13.41 -4.72 -8.01
C GLU A 35 -13.24 -3.19 -8.06
N LYS A 36 -13.83 -2.47 -7.10
CA LYS A 36 -13.68 -1.00 -7.00
C LYS A 36 -12.24 -0.57 -6.72
N CYS A 37 -11.55 -1.30 -5.84
CA CYS A 37 -10.14 -1.03 -5.50
C CYS A 37 -9.22 -1.37 -6.66
N VAL A 38 -9.46 -2.50 -7.35
CA VAL A 38 -8.70 -2.90 -8.54
C VAL A 38 -8.82 -1.86 -9.65
N LYS A 39 -10.05 -1.41 -9.96
CA LYS A 39 -10.30 -0.37 -10.96
C LYS A 39 -9.67 0.97 -10.60
N ALA A 40 -9.73 1.37 -9.32
CA ALA A 40 -9.08 2.60 -8.86
C ALA A 40 -7.55 2.50 -8.95
N ARG A 41 -6.98 1.34 -8.61
CA ARG A 41 -5.54 1.07 -8.78
C ARG A 41 -5.10 1.13 -10.24
N GLU A 42 -5.85 0.52 -11.15
CA GLU A 42 -5.56 0.61 -12.60
C GLU A 42 -5.54 2.07 -13.09
N ARG A 43 -6.45 2.91 -12.60
CA ARG A 43 -6.46 4.35 -12.93
C ARG A 43 -5.25 5.09 -12.39
N LEU A 44 -4.87 4.80 -11.15
CA LEU A 44 -3.67 5.36 -10.54
C LEU A 44 -2.42 4.98 -11.35
N GLU A 45 -2.27 3.70 -11.72
CA GLU A 45 -1.15 3.23 -12.54
C GLU A 45 -1.13 3.89 -13.93
N MET A 46 -2.30 4.11 -14.55
CA MET A 46 -2.40 4.85 -15.81
C MET A 46 -1.99 6.32 -15.66
N CYS A 47 -2.35 6.97 -14.56
CA CYS A 47 -1.90 8.32 -14.26
C CYS A 47 -0.38 8.36 -14.03
N ASP A 48 0.17 7.42 -13.24
CA ASP A 48 1.60 7.34 -12.97
C ASP A 48 2.41 7.16 -14.26
N GLN A 49 1.93 6.36 -15.21
CA GLN A 49 2.55 6.22 -16.54
C GLN A 49 2.48 7.54 -17.34
N ARG A 50 1.37 8.28 -17.24
CA ARG A 50 1.21 9.57 -17.92
C ARG A 50 2.13 10.64 -17.32
N VAL A 51 2.21 10.74 -16.00
CA VAL A 51 3.07 11.72 -15.31
C VAL A 51 4.55 11.36 -15.50
N SER A 52 4.92 10.08 -15.35
CA SER A 52 6.32 9.64 -15.54
C SER A 52 6.82 9.78 -16.98
N SER A 53 5.93 9.70 -17.98
CA SER A 53 6.30 9.92 -19.39
C SER A 53 6.51 11.40 -19.74
N ARG A 54 6.05 12.33 -18.90
CA ARG A 54 6.21 13.78 -19.12
C ARG A 54 7.38 14.32 -18.33
N SER A 55 8.32 14.96 -19.01
CA SER A 55 9.50 15.57 -18.39
C SER A 55 9.20 16.83 -17.59
N GLN A 56 8.08 17.50 -17.87
CA GLN A 56 7.65 18.73 -17.20
C GLN A 56 6.12 18.82 -17.29
N THR A 57 5.44 18.54 -16.18
CA THR A 57 3.99 18.61 -16.06
C THR A 57 3.63 19.12 -14.66
N GLU A 58 2.57 19.90 -14.54
CA GLU A 58 1.99 20.30 -13.25
C GLU A 58 0.90 19.32 -12.78
N GLU A 59 0.75 18.22 -13.50
CA GLU A 59 -0.23 17.17 -13.23
C GLU A 59 0.30 16.21 -12.16
N ASP A 60 -0.49 15.99 -11.11
CA ASP A 60 -0.21 15.06 -10.02
C ASP A 60 -1.33 14.01 -9.89
N CYS A 61 -0.99 12.74 -9.62
CA CYS A 61 -1.95 11.63 -9.48
C CYS A 61 -2.62 11.57 -8.10
N THR A 62 -2.78 12.72 -7.43
CA THR A 62 -3.33 12.78 -6.06
C THR A 62 -4.82 12.48 -6.02
N GLU A 63 -5.55 12.83 -7.08
CA GLU A 63 -6.98 12.51 -7.23
C GLU A 63 -7.19 10.98 -7.29
N GLU A 64 -6.50 10.30 -8.20
CA GLU A 64 -6.59 8.84 -8.36
C GLU A 64 -6.11 8.10 -7.10
N LEU A 65 -5.11 8.66 -6.40
CA LEU A 65 -4.66 8.12 -5.13
C LEU A 65 -5.76 8.22 -4.06
N PHE A 66 -6.42 9.37 -3.93
CA PHE A 66 -7.51 9.53 -2.98
C PHE A 66 -8.71 8.65 -3.30
N ASP A 67 -9.03 8.44 -4.58
CA ASP A 67 -10.06 7.49 -5.01
C ASP A 67 -9.74 6.05 -4.57
N PHE A 68 -8.50 5.60 -4.79
CA PHE A 68 -8.04 4.29 -4.36
C PHE A 68 -8.07 4.14 -2.82
N LEU A 69 -7.56 5.14 -2.10
CA LEU A 69 -7.56 5.16 -0.64
C LEU A 69 -8.99 5.13 -0.09
N HIS A 70 -9.90 5.92 -0.65
CA HIS A 70 -11.30 5.95 -0.23
C HIS A 70 -11.97 4.58 -0.39
N ALA A 71 -11.79 3.93 -1.54
CA ALA A 71 -12.35 2.60 -1.80
C ALA A 71 -11.79 1.53 -0.86
N ARG A 72 -10.46 1.52 -0.66
CA ARG A 72 -9.77 0.56 0.20
C ARG A 72 -10.16 0.77 1.67
N ASP A 73 -10.06 2.01 2.15
CA ASP A 73 -10.23 2.32 3.57
C ASP A 73 -11.69 2.19 4.01
N HIS A 74 -12.65 2.35 3.09
CA HIS A 74 -14.04 1.98 3.34
C HIS A 74 -14.18 0.50 3.71
N CYS A 75 -13.49 -0.40 3.01
CA CYS A 75 -13.47 -1.83 3.35
C CYS A 75 -12.66 -2.12 4.63
N VAL A 76 -11.48 -1.51 4.78
CA VAL A 76 -10.57 -1.74 5.91
C VAL A 76 -11.24 -1.34 7.22
N ALA A 77 -11.95 -0.20 7.27
CA ALA A 77 -12.63 0.28 8.47
C ALA A 77 -13.65 -0.74 9.03
N HIS A 78 -14.31 -1.51 8.17
CA HIS A 78 -15.25 -2.54 8.59
C HIS A 78 -14.60 -3.82 9.15
N LYS A 79 -13.33 -4.08 8.82
CA LYS A 79 -12.66 -5.35 9.14
C LYS A 79 -11.54 -5.21 10.17
N LEU A 80 -10.81 -4.09 10.14
CA LEU A 80 -9.60 -3.87 10.93
C LEU A 80 -9.89 -3.88 12.43
N PHE A 81 -10.92 -3.16 12.88
CA PHE A 81 -11.24 -3.06 14.31
C PHE A 81 -11.70 -4.38 14.94
N ASN A 82 -12.08 -5.39 14.14
CA ASN A 82 -12.35 -6.74 14.65
C ASN A 82 -11.08 -7.53 14.97
N SER A 83 -9.94 -7.13 14.39
CA SER A 83 -8.66 -7.82 14.52
C SER A 83 -7.77 -7.19 15.60
N LEU A 84 -8.05 -5.94 15.97
CA LEU A 84 -7.35 -5.22 17.04
C LEU A 84 -8.02 -5.56 18.40
N LYS A 85 -7.22 -5.99 19.37
CA LYS A 85 -7.63 -6.28 20.76
C LYS A 85 -6.97 -5.32 21.73
#